data_AF-A0A9P9Z312-F1
#
_entry.id   AF-A0A9P9Z312-F1
#
_cell.length_a   1.000
_cell.length_b   1.000
_cell.length_c   1.000
_cell.angle_alpha   90.00
_cell.angle_beta   90.00
_cell.angle_gamma   90.00
#
_symmetry.space_group_name_H-M   'P 1'
#
loop_
_entity.id
_entity.type
_entity.pdbx_description
1 polymer ?
#
loop_
_entity_poly.entity_id
_entity_poly.type
_entity_poly.pdbx_seq_one_letter_code
_entity_poly.pdbx_strand_id
1 'polypeptide(L)'
;MLNTIGWVTFYWHWKHITLWQGNVSQFNESSTYLMGWLRDYLWLNSSQLINGYNPFGMNSLSVWAWMFLFGHLVWATGFMFLISWRGYWQELIETLAWAHERTPLANLIRWRDKPVALSIVQARLVGLAHFSVGYIFTYAAFLIASTSGKFG
;
A
#
# COMPACT_ATOMS: atom_id res chain seq x y z
N MET A 1 0.83 15.52 5.83
CA MET A 1 2.05 14.89 6.39
C MET A 1 2.64 13.88 5.41
N LEU A 2 2.04 12.70 5.22
CA LEU A 2 2.57 11.64 4.33
C LEU A 2 2.92 12.11 2.92
N ASN A 3 2.00 12.82 2.25
CA ASN A 3 2.21 13.32 0.90
C ASN A 3 3.40 14.30 0.79
N THR A 4 3.53 15.23 1.75
CA THR A 4 4.62 16.20 1.80
C THR A 4 5.97 15.50 1.97
N ILE A 5 6.04 14.51 2.87
CA ILE A 5 7.26 13.71 3.05
C ILE A 5 7.55 12.89 1.80
N GLY A 6 6.53 12.29 1.18
CA GLY A 6 6.65 11.55 -0.07
C GLY A 6 7.26 12.38 -1.20
N TRP A 7 6.83 13.63 -1.38
CA TRP A 7 7.43 14.53 -2.37
C TRP A 7 8.92 14.78 -2.10
N VAL A 8 9.29 15.03 -0.85
CA VAL A 8 10.69 15.27 -0.46
C VAL A 8 11.54 14.03 -0.64
N THR A 9 11.06 12.84 -0.23
CA THR A 9 11.81 11.59 -0.37
C THR A 9 11.91 11.14 -1.82
N PHE A 10 10.86 11.33 -2.63
CA PHE A 10 10.89 11.03 -4.07
C PHE A 10 11.94 11.89 -4.77
N TYR A 11 11.96 13.20 -4.47
CA TYR A 11 12.98 14.11 -4.98
C TYR A 11 14.37 13.68 -4.59
N TRP A 12 14.59 13.43 -3.29
CA TRP A 12 15.89 13.04 -2.78
C TRP A 12 16.37 11.75 -3.45
N HIS A 13 15.52 10.73 -3.50
CA HIS A 13 15.87 9.42 -4.05
C HIS A 13 16.19 9.48 -5.55
N TRP A 14 15.34 10.12 -6.36
CA TRP A 14 15.58 10.18 -7.80
C TRP A 14 16.86 10.96 -8.13
N LYS A 15 17.09 12.09 -7.46
CA LYS A 15 18.31 12.89 -7.64
C LYS A 15 19.57 12.10 -7.31
N HIS A 16 19.56 11.28 -6.26
CA HIS A 16 20.73 10.49 -5.89
C HIS A 16 20.93 9.28 -6.80
N ILE A 17 19.86 8.60 -7.24
CA ILE A 17 19.98 7.51 -8.22
C ILE A 17 20.69 8.01 -9.49
N THR A 18 20.28 9.14 -10.06
CA THR A 18 20.86 9.65 -11.30
C THR A 18 22.31 10.10 -11.13
N LEU A 19 22.67 10.64 -9.96
CA LEU A 19 24.06 10.90 -9.58
C LEU A 19 24.88 9.61 -9.50
N TRP A 20 24.39 8.58 -8.82
CA TRP A 20 25.10 7.30 -8.66
C TRP A 20 25.23 6.52 -9.97
N GLN A 21 24.28 6.69 -10.90
CA GLN A 21 24.36 6.12 -12.25
C GLN A 21 25.28 6.91 -13.19
N GLY A 22 25.79 8.08 -12.78
CA GLY A 22 26.58 8.97 -13.64
C GLY A 22 25.78 9.66 -14.75
N ASN A 23 24.43 9.63 -14.69
CA ASN A 23 23.55 10.21 -15.71
C ASN A 23 22.66 11.32 -15.12
N VAL A 24 23.30 12.42 -14.72
CA VAL A 24 22.63 13.56 -14.06
C VAL A 24 21.67 14.29 -15.01
N SER A 25 21.91 14.27 -16.32
CA SER A 25 21.03 14.93 -17.31
C SER A 25 19.61 14.37 -17.26
N GLN A 26 19.44 13.07 -17.00
CA GLN A 26 18.12 12.46 -16.88
C GLN A 26 17.24 13.17 -15.84
N PHE A 27 17.79 13.51 -14.66
CA PHE A 27 17.03 14.23 -13.65
C PHE A 27 16.79 15.69 -14.06
N ASN A 28 17.83 16.36 -14.58
CA ASN A 28 17.74 17.77 -14.93
C ASN A 28 16.71 18.06 -16.04
N GLU A 29 16.59 17.15 -17.02
CA GLU A 29 15.66 17.31 -18.14
C GLU A 29 14.25 16.81 -17.77
N SER A 30 14.14 15.59 -17.22
CA SER A 30 12.84 14.95 -16.99
C SER A 30 12.11 15.40 -15.72
N SER A 31 12.79 15.97 -14.71
CA SER A 31 12.13 16.34 -13.44
C SER A 31 11.26 17.60 -13.54
N THR A 32 11.34 18.35 -14.64
CA THR A 32 10.59 19.60 -14.86
C THR A 32 9.11 19.38 -15.15
N TYR A 33 8.70 18.17 -15.51
CA TYR A 33 7.31 17.82 -15.82
C TYR A 33 6.91 16.47 -15.21
N LEU A 34 5.63 16.33 -14.82
CA LEU A 34 5.15 15.16 -14.06
C LEU A 34 5.29 13.82 -14.80
N MET A 35 5.22 13.83 -16.13
CA MET A 35 5.41 12.59 -16.91
C MET A 35 6.82 12.01 -16.74
N GLY A 36 7.85 12.86 -16.54
CA GLY A 36 9.20 12.38 -16.26
C GLY A 36 9.28 11.66 -14.92
N TRP A 37 8.62 12.18 -13.88
CA TRP A 37 8.50 11.50 -12.59
C TRP A 37 7.79 10.14 -12.69
N LEU A 38 6.75 10.04 -13.53
CA LEU A 38 6.05 8.78 -13.72
C LEU A 38 6.90 7.76 -14.50
N ARG A 39 7.44 8.16 -15.65
CA ARG A 39 8.14 7.27 -16.58
C ARG A 39 9.56 6.93 -16.12
N ASP A 40 10.35 7.96 -15.85
CA ASP A 40 11.80 7.85 -15.68
C ASP A 40 12.20 7.59 -14.23
N TYR A 41 11.31 7.90 -13.28
CA TYR A 41 11.49 7.55 -11.87
C TYR A 41 10.66 6.33 -11.45
N LEU A 42 9.33 6.44 -11.39
CA LEU A 42 8.50 5.37 -10.82
C LEU A 42 8.52 4.11 -11.67
N TRP A 43 8.22 4.22 -12.96
CA TRP A 43 8.15 3.08 -13.86
C TRP A 43 9.54 2.46 -14.07
N LEU A 44 10.54 3.23 -14.54
CA LEU A 44 11.86 2.71 -14.87
C LEU A 44 12.56 2.01 -13.68
N ASN A 45 12.47 2.57 -12.48
CA ASN A 45 13.14 2.01 -11.30
C ASN A 45 12.36 0.86 -10.65
N SER A 46 11.10 0.63 -11.02
CA SER A 46 10.31 -0.51 -10.54
C SER A 46 10.69 -1.83 -11.22
N SER A 47 11.40 -1.81 -12.35
CA SER A 47 11.68 -3.01 -13.17
C SER A 47 12.36 -4.14 -12.39
N GLN A 48 13.39 -3.85 -11.61
CA GLN A 48 14.09 -4.87 -10.82
C GLN A 48 13.23 -5.39 -9.65
N LEU A 49 12.49 -4.49 -9.00
CA LEU A 49 11.56 -4.82 -7.92
C LEU A 49 10.50 -5.81 -8.38
N ILE A 50 9.80 -5.52 -9.48
CA ILE A 50 8.68 -6.36 -9.94
C ILE A 50 9.14 -7.70 -10.51
N ASN A 51 10.42 -7.83 -10.86
CA ASN A 51 11.04 -9.08 -11.29
C ASN A 51 11.75 -9.82 -10.14
N GLY A 52 11.55 -9.43 -8.88
CA GLY A 52 12.09 -10.14 -7.72
C GLY A 52 11.64 -11.61 -7.65
N TYR A 53 10.44 -11.90 -8.17
CA TYR A 53 9.99 -13.23 -8.53
C TYR A 53 9.16 -13.17 -9.82
N ASN A 54 9.28 -14.19 -10.67
CA ASN A 54 8.54 -14.31 -11.93
C ASN A 54 8.37 -15.80 -12.28
N PRO A 55 7.67 -16.15 -13.38
CA PRO A 55 7.45 -17.56 -13.74
C PRO A 55 8.72 -18.40 -13.97
N PHE A 56 9.88 -17.76 -14.15
CA PHE A 56 11.16 -18.43 -14.42
C PHE A 56 12.00 -18.61 -13.16
N GLY A 57 11.66 -17.98 -12.04
CA GLY A 57 12.39 -18.11 -10.78
C GLY A 57 12.22 -16.93 -9.82
N MET A 58 13.04 -16.91 -8.77
CA MET A 58 13.08 -15.82 -7.79
C MET A 58 14.53 -15.42 -7.49
N ASN A 59 14.73 -14.19 -7.02
CA ASN A 59 16.01 -13.69 -6.53
C ASN A 59 15.87 -13.08 -5.12
N SER A 60 16.95 -12.48 -4.61
CA SER A 60 17.00 -11.87 -3.28
C SER A 60 16.03 -10.69 -3.09
N LEU A 61 15.50 -10.11 -4.17
CA LEU A 61 14.50 -9.03 -4.13
C LEU A 61 13.06 -9.54 -3.97
N SER A 62 12.83 -10.85 -4.01
CA SER A 62 11.49 -11.46 -3.91
C SER A 62 10.69 -11.01 -2.68
N VAL A 63 11.35 -10.85 -1.52
CA VAL A 63 10.71 -10.34 -0.30
C VAL A 63 10.21 -8.90 -0.46
N TRP A 64 10.96 -8.07 -1.17
CA TRP A 64 10.59 -6.69 -1.45
C TRP A 64 9.48 -6.60 -2.48
N ALA A 65 9.51 -7.44 -3.52
CA ALA A 65 8.42 -7.56 -4.48
C ALA A 65 7.09 -7.92 -3.79
N TRP A 66 7.13 -8.87 -2.86
CA TRP A 66 5.95 -9.27 -2.08
C TRP A 66 5.49 -8.15 -1.14
N MET A 67 6.43 -7.52 -0.40
CA MET A 67 6.12 -6.39 0.49
C MET A 67 5.52 -5.21 -0.27
N PHE A 68 5.96 -4.96 -1.51
CA PHE A 68 5.42 -3.92 -2.37
C PHE A 68 3.95 -4.17 -2.71
N LEU A 69 3.58 -5.39 -3.10
CA LEU A 69 2.17 -5.74 -3.34
C LEU A 69 1.34 -5.74 -2.04
N PHE A 70 1.93 -6.23 -0.95
CA PHE A 70 1.29 -6.19 0.37
C PHE A 70 1.00 -4.75 0.82
N GLY A 71 1.94 -3.82 0.61
CA GLY A 71 1.74 -2.40 0.87
C GLY A 71 0.57 -1.82 0.07
N HIS A 72 0.44 -2.16 -1.21
CA HIS A 72 -0.70 -1.75 -2.05
C HIS A 72 -2.02 -2.31 -1.52
N LEU A 73 -2.04 -3.59 -1.14
CA LEU A 73 -3.22 -4.23 -0.56
C LEU A 73 -3.65 -3.50 0.71
N VAL A 74 -2.76 -3.31 1.68
CA VAL A 74 -3.05 -2.64 2.95
C VAL A 74 -3.49 -1.20 2.73
N TRP A 75 -2.84 -0.48 1.83
CA TRP A 75 -3.22 0.89 1.46
C TRP A 75 -4.65 0.96 0.93
N ALA A 76 -4.98 0.08 -0.04
CA ALA A 76 -6.31 0.01 -0.63
C ALA A 76 -7.38 -0.46 0.39
N THR A 77 -7.03 -1.36 1.31
CA THR A 77 -7.92 -1.74 2.42
C THR A 77 -8.28 -0.52 3.29
N GLY A 78 -7.36 0.43 3.46
CA GLY A 78 -7.66 1.70 4.13
C GLY A 78 -8.81 2.47 3.50
N PHE A 79 -8.94 2.45 2.16
CA PHE A 79 -10.02 3.14 1.45
C PHE A 79 -11.40 2.56 1.76
N MET A 80 -11.51 1.26 2.06
CA MET A 80 -12.78 0.67 2.50
C MET A 80 -13.33 1.43 3.71
N PHE A 81 -12.50 1.67 4.73
CA PHE A 81 -12.90 2.36 5.96
C PHE A 81 -13.03 3.88 5.81
N LEU A 82 -12.31 4.49 4.87
CA LEU A 82 -12.30 5.95 4.67
C LEU A 82 -13.43 6.43 3.73
N ILE A 83 -13.84 5.60 2.77
CA ILE A 83 -14.91 5.92 1.82
C ILE A 83 -16.27 5.48 2.36
N SER A 84 -16.40 4.20 2.72
CA SER A 84 -17.69 3.67 3.20
C SER A 84 -17.89 4.01 4.67
N TRP A 85 -19.10 4.44 5.03
CA TRP A 85 -19.40 4.93 6.37
C TRP A 85 -20.16 3.89 7.20
N ARG A 86 -20.23 4.14 8.51
CA ARG A 86 -20.76 3.19 9.51
C ARG A 86 -22.15 2.64 9.18
N GLY A 87 -23.06 3.46 8.68
CA GLY A 87 -24.47 3.07 8.47
C GLY A 87 -24.61 1.85 7.56
N TYR A 88 -23.92 1.86 6.41
CA TYR A 88 -23.88 0.73 5.47
C TYR A 88 -23.46 -0.58 6.15
N TRP A 89 -22.39 -0.53 6.95
CA TRP A 89 -21.90 -1.72 7.65
C TRP A 89 -22.81 -2.17 8.79
N GLN A 90 -23.50 -1.23 9.45
CA GLN A 90 -24.43 -1.58 10.53
C GLN A 90 -25.63 -2.37 10.00
N GLU A 91 -26.22 -1.93 8.88
CA GLU A 91 -27.32 -2.65 8.22
C GLU A 91 -26.88 -4.05 7.78
N LEU A 92 -25.68 -4.17 7.18
CA LEU A 92 -25.13 -5.46 6.79
C LEU A 92 -24.91 -6.40 7.99
N ILE A 93 -24.32 -5.91 9.08
CA ILE A 93 -24.08 -6.70 10.29
C ILE A 93 -25.39 -7.19 10.91
N GLU A 94 -26.45 -6.37 10.86
CA GLU A 94 -27.77 -6.79 11.34
C GLU A 94 -28.34 -7.96 10.52
N THR A 95 -28.16 -7.96 9.19
CA THR A 95 -28.54 -9.12 8.36
C THR A 95 -27.72 -10.37 8.66
N LEU A 96 -26.42 -10.21 8.98
CA LEU A 96 -25.56 -11.34 9.37
C LEU A 96 -25.97 -11.91 10.73
N ALA A 97 -26.32 -11.05 11.70
CA ALA A 97 -26.81 -11.47 13.01
C ALA A 97 -28.13 -12.25 12.88
N TRP A 98 -29.06 -11.77 12.04
CA TRP A 98 -30.30 -12.48 11.72
C TRP A 98 -30.01 -13.87 11.12
N ALA A 99 -29.06 -13.95 10.18
CA ALA A 99 -28.71 -15.22 9.54
C ALA A 99 -28.10 -16.21 10.55
N HIS A 100 -27.22 -15.75 11.45
CA HIS A 100 -26.60 -16.57 12.49
C HIS A 100 -27.64 -17.20 13.43
N GLU A 101 -28.61 -16.42 13.91
CA GLU A 101 -29.67 -16.89 14.81
C GLU A 101 -30.63 -17.89 14.14
N ARG A 102 -30.83 -17.77 12.82
CA ARG A 102 -31.73 -18.62 12.03
C ARG A 102 -31.07 -19.86 11.44
N THR A 103 -29.75 -19.97 11.52
CA THR A 103 -29.01 -21.13 11.00
C THR A 103 -29.00 -22.26 12.03
N PRO A 104 -29.59 -23.44 11.72
CA PRO A 104 -29.56 -24.60 12.63
C PRO A 104 -28.12 -24.98 13.00
N LEU A 105 -27.92 -25.48 14.22
CA LEU A 105 -26.61 -25.81 14.83
C LEU A 105 -25.76 -24.57 15.18
N ALA A 106 -25.66 -23.56 14.30
CA ALA A 106 -24.93 -22.32 14.59
C ALA A 106 -25.60 -21.49 15.69
N ASN A 107 -26.94 -21.50 15.75
CA ASN A 107 -27.75 -20.80 16.75
C ASN A 107 -27.54 -21.28 18.20
N LEU A 108 -26.91 -22.44 18.40
CA LEU A 108 -26.48 -22.93 19.71
C LEU A 108 -25.32 -22.10 20.27
N ILE A 109 -24.52 -21.49 19.39
CA ILE A 109 -23.40 -20.61 19.75
C ILE A 109 -23.92 -19.19 19.76
N ARG A 110 -23.81 -18.53 20.92
CA ARG A 110 -24.25 -17.13 21.10
C ARG A 110 -23.06 -16.23 21.40
N TRP A 111 -23.10 -15.02 20.85
CA TRP A 111 -22.14 -13.98 21.21
C TRP A 111 -22.39 -13.48 22.63
N ARG A 112 -21.31 -13.12 23.34
CA ARG A 112 -21.38 -12.42 24.62
C ARG A 112 -21.73 -10.95 24.42
N ASP A 113 -21.05 -10.32 23.46
CA ASP A 113 -21.23 -8.91 23.11
C ASP A 113 -21.90 -8.79 21.74
N LYS A 114 -22.85 -7.86 21.62
CA LYS A 114 -23.61 -7.68 20.38
C LYS A 114 -22.68 -7.19 19.25
N PRO A 115 -22.64 -7.84 18.07
CA PRO A 115 -21.84 -7.38 16.95
C PRO A 115 -22.39 -6.04 16.44
N VAL A 116 -21.52 -5.04 16.35
CA VAL A 116 -21.84 -3.69 15.86
C VAL A 116 -20.71 -3.20 14.96
N ALA A 117 -21.05 -2.34 14.00
CA ALA A 117 -20.04 -1.68 13.18
C ALA A 117 -19.15 -0.77 14.05
N LEU A 118 -17.88 -0.62 13.65
CA LEU A 118 -16.94 0.32 14.26
C LEU A 118 -17.56 1.71 14.39
N SER A 119 -17.23 2.42 15.47
CA SER A 119 -17.66 3.81 15.62
C SER A 119 -17.03 4.69 14.52
N ILE A 120 -17.63 5.86 14.28
CA ILE A 120 -17.17 6.80 13.24
C ILE A 120 -15.70 7.19 13.46
N VAL A 121 -15.31 7.49 14.70
CA VAL A 121 -13.93 7.87 15.03
C VAL A 121 -12.98 6.68 14.92
N GLN A 122 -13.41 5.48 15.36
CA GLN A 122 -12.59 4.27 15.21
C GLN A 122 -12.36 3.92 13.74
N ALA A 123 -13.39 3.97 12.88
CA ALA A 123 -13.24 3.67 11.46
C ALA A 123 -12.27 4.65 10.77
N ARG A 124 -12.34 5.94 11.11
CA ARG A 124 -11.36 6.94 10.63
C ARG A 124 -9.94 6.60 11.07
N LEU A 125 -9.74 6.23 12.33
CA LEU A 125 -8.44 5.84 12.86
C LEU A 125 -7.89 4.57 12.20
N VAL A 126 -8.73 3.53 12.09
CA VAL A 126 -8.36 2.25 11.44
C VAL A 126 -8.04 2.46 9.97
N GLY A 127 -8.85 3.25 9.26
CA GLY A 127 -8.61 3.62 7.87
C GLY A 127 -7.31 4.39 7.69
N LEU A 128 -7.04 5.38 8.55
CA LEU A 128 -5.78 6.13 8.54
C LEU A 128 -4.57 5.24 8.86
N ALA A 129 -4.71 4.29 9.78
CA ALA A 129 -3.64 3.35 10.11
C ALA A 129 -3.28 2.46 8.92
N HIS A 130 -4.27 1.85 8.25
CA HIS A 130 -4.06 1.07 7.04
C HIS A 130 -3.45 1.91 5.92
N PHE A 131 -4.00 3.11 5.67
CA PHE A 131 -3.47 4.03 4.68
C PHE A 131 -2.00 4.36 4.95
N SER A 132 -1.64 4.65 6.20
CA SER A 132 -0.27 5.02 6.58
C SER A 132 0.71 3.85 6.48
N VAL A 133 0.34 2.68 7.00
CA VAL A 133 1.18 1.46 6.93
C VAL A 133 1.40 1.05 5.47
N GLY A 134 0.34 1.01 4.68
CA GLY A 134 0.42 0.69 3.26
C GLY A 134 1.29 1.69 2.49
N TYR A 135 1.15 2.99 2.76
CA TYR A 135 1.98 4.04 2.15
C TYR A 135 3.48 3.85 2.45
N ILE A 136 3.82 3.56 3.71
CA ILE A 136 5.20 3.36 4.14
C ILE A 136 5.79 2.07 3.54
N PHE A 137 5.07 0.94 3.60
CA PHE A 137 5.57 -0.34 3.09
C PHE A 137 5.76 -0.35 1.58
N THR A 138 4.82 0.24 0.84
CA THR A 138 4.94 0.39 -0.62
C THR A 138 6.21 1.16 -0.98
N TYR A 139 6.45 2.31 -0.33
CA TYR A 139 7.62 3.11 -0.64
C TYR A 139 8.93 2.49 -0.14
N ALA A 140 8.94 1.89 1.05
CA ALA A 140 10.13 1.24 1.62
C ALA A 140 10.62 0.09 0.72
N ALA A 141 9.71 -0.78 0.26
CA ALA A 141 10.06 -1.87 -0.64
C ALA A 141 10.61 -1.36 -1.98
N PHE A 142 9.98 -0.33 -2.55
CA PHE A 142 10.45 0.31 -3.77
C PHE A 142 11.84 0.93 -3.61
N LEU A 143 12.04 1.73 -2.56
CA LEU A 143 13.29 2.42 -2.27
C LEU A 143 14.46 1.42 -2.17
N ILE A 144 14.28 0.35 -1.39
CA ILE A 144 15.33 -0.64 -1.16
C ILE A 144 15.61 -1.42 -2.44
N ALA A 145 14.60 -2.02 -3.06
CA ALA A 145 14.82 -2.91 -4.22
C ALA A 145 15.29 -2.18 -5.47
N SER A 146 14.84 -0.94 -5.70
CA SER A 146 15.30 -0.14 -6.85
C SER A 146 16.75 0.33 -6.72
N THR A 147 17.24 0.49 -5.49
CA THR A 147 18.63 0.84 -5.20
C THR A 147 19.51 -0.41 -5.19
N SER A 148 19.18 -1.42 -4.37
CA SER A 148 19.99 -2.63 -4.25
C SER A 148 20.00 -3.47 -5.52
N GLY A 149 18.93 -3.44 -6.32
CA GLY A 149 18.90 -4.14 -7.61
C GLY A 149 19.83 -3.55 -8.68
N LYS A 150 20.37 -2.34 -8.46
CA LYS A 150 21.31 -1.68 -9.38
C LYS A 150 22.74 -1.60 -8.84
N PHE A 151 22.90 -1.53 -7.52
CA PHE A 151 24.18 -1.24 -6.87
C PHE A 151 24.62 -2.29 -5.84
N GLY A 152 23.77 -3.28 -5.54
CA GLY A 152 24.03 -4.34 -4.56
C GLY A 152 24.55 -5.63 -5.17
#